data_AF-A0A7U9R1R8-F1
#
_entry.id   AF-A0A7U9R1R8-F1
#
_cell.length_a   1.000
_cell.length_b   1.000
_cell.length_c   1.000
_cell.angle_alpha   90.00
_cell.angle_beta   90.00
_cell.angle_gamma   90.00
#
_symmetry.space_group_name_H-M   'P 1'
#
loop_
_entity.id
_entity.type
_entity.pdbx_description
1 polymer ?
#
loop_
_entity_poly.entity_id
_entity_poly.type
_entity_poly.pdbx_seq_one_letter_code
_entity_poly.pdbx_strand_id
1 'polypeptide(L)'
;MFDKNNWMKQAEIVSNVLENAPFFEKGYMLPAEEFKTRQENTWNMLKQKGYDCGIVYSDEHYCGDVPYLAGNNNIIVEPIAAVLGENGLYLMAGPESAIVARQLCPRSGAKIRVMDILNLGTGRADKNLNTPASIVVEACGKEPQKAAILSSKVFFPVGLYQELSEQLPQTSIDDLSEEYYEIKYNKSKLEL
;
A
#
# COMPACT_ATOMS: atom_id res chain seq x y z
N MET A 1 -32.03 3.23 -38.23
CA MET A 1 -31.06 3.12 -39.34
C MET A 1 -29.87 3.99 -38.98
N PHE A 2 -28.64 3.50 -39.11
CA PHE A 2 -27.44 4.28 -38.79
C PHE A 2 -27.25 5.42 -39.81
N ASP A 3 -27.19 6.67 -39.34
CA ASP A 3 -26.92 7.84 -40.18
C ASP A 3 -25.41 8.08 -40.26
N LYS A 4 -24.80 7.56 -41.32
CA LYS A 4 -23.37 7.66 -41.59
C LYS A 4 -22.87 9.10 -41.65
N ASN A 5 -23.65 10.02 -42.23
CA ASN A 5 -23.20 11.40 -42.44
C ASN A 5 -23.17 12.17 -41.12
N ASN A 6 -24.19 11.98 -40.30
CA ASN A 6 -24.23 12.56 -38.96
C ASN A 6 -23.10 12.00 -38.07
N TRP A 7 -22.85 10.69 -38.13
CA TRP A 7 -21.74 10.06 -37.40
C TRP A 7 -20.37 10.59 -37.83
N MET A 8 -20.10 10.71 -39.14
CA MET A 8 -18.83 11.25 -39.65
C MET A 8 -18.58 12.67 -39.15
N LYS A 9 -19.62 13.53 -39.17
CA LYS A 9 -19.53 14.89 -38.67
C LYS A 9 -19.21 14.94 -37.16
N GLN A 10 -19.82 14.06 -36.36
CA GLN A 10 -19.52 13.96 -34.93
C GLN A 10 -18.09 13.46 -34.69
N ALA A 11 -17.63 12.48 -35.46
CA ALA A 11 -16.27 11.96 -35.38
C ALA A 11 -15.21 13.00 -35.74
N GLU A 12 -15.44 13.83 -36.76
CA GLU A 12 -14.55 14.95 -37.11
C GLU A 12 -14.46 15.99 -35.99
N ILE A 13 -15.58 16.33 -35.34
CA ILE A 13 -15.58 17.24 -34.19
C ILE A 13 -14.73 16.67 -33.06
N VAL A 14 -14.90 15.38 -32.73
CA VAL A 14 -14.11 14.70 -31.68
C VAL A 14 -12.63 14.63 -32.07
N SER A 15 -12.30 14.29 -33.31
CA SER A 15 -10.92 14.26 -33.82
C SER A 15 -10.23 15.61 -33.68
N ASN A 16 -10.87 16.70 -34.13
CA ASN A 16 -10.33 18.05 -34.03
C ASN A 16 -10.06 18.48 -32.57
N VAL A 17 -10.91 18.04 -31.63
CA VAL A 17 -10.67 18.28 -30.20
C VAL A 17 -9.49 17.46 -29.70
N LEU A 18 -9.41 16.17 -30.06
CA LEU A 18 -8.35 15.26 -29.62
C LEU A 18 -6.97 15.59 -30.23
N GLU A 19 -6.92 16.14 -31.44
CA GLU A 19 -5.68 16.61 -32.10
C GLU A 19 -4.99 17.73 -31.31
N ASN A 20 -5.77 18.54 -30.59
CA ASN A 20 -5.28 19.61 -29.74
C ASN A 20 -5.11 19.19 -28.27
N ALA A 21 -5.40 17.92 -27.93
CA ALA A 21 -5.26 17.44 -26.57
C ALA A 21 -3.78 17.39 -26.17
N PRO A 22 -3.42 17.80 -24.93
CA PRO A 22 -2.06 17.67 -24.46
C PRO A 22 -1.65 16.20 -24.45
N PHE A 23 -0.43 15.93 -24.90
CA PHE A 23 0.17 14.61 -24.76
C PHE A 23 0.39 14.30 -23.27
N PHE A 24 0.06 13.08 -22.87
CA PHE A 24 0.46 12.51 -21.60
C PHE A 24 0.82 11.03 -21.79
N GLU A 25 1.81 10.57 -21.05
CA GLU A 25 2.28 9.19 -21.12
C GLU A 25 1.32 8.28 -20.34
N LYS A 26 0.45 7.56 -21.04
CA LYS A 26 -0.56 6.68 -20.45
C LYS A 26 0.03 5.53 -19.61
N GLY A 27 1.25 5.12 -19.93
CA GLY A 27 1.99 4.07 -19.22
C GLY A 27 2.90 4.61 -18.13
N TYR A 28 2.83 5.91 -17.81
CA TYR A 28 3.70 6.51 -16.81
C TYR A 28 3.48 5.83 -15.46
N MET A 29 4.60 5.42 -14.87
CA MET A 29 4.66 4.72 -13.61
C MET A 29 5.79 5.35 -12.81
N LEU A 30 5.52 5.72 -11.55
CA LEU A 30 6.53 6.31 -10.68
C LEU A 30 7.84 5.48 -10.66
N PRO A 31 9.01 6.10 -10.72
CA PRO A 31 10.27 5.37 -10.75
C PRO A 31 10.63 4.77 -9.38
N ALA A 32 11.62 3.88 -9.33
CA ALA A 32 12.00 3.19 -8.09
C ALA A 32 12.52 4.15 -7.01
N GLU A 33 13.21 5.19 -7.44
CA GLU A 33 13.80 6.24 -6.61
C GLU A 33 12.74 7.00 -5.80
N GLU A 34 11.54 7.16 -6.37
CA GLU A 34 10.42 7.79 -5.69
C GLU A 34 9.97 6.95 -4.49
N PHE A 35 9.77 5.64 -4.69
CA PHE A 35 9.37 4.74 -3.59
C PHE A 35 10.46 4.63 -2.53
N LYS A 36 11.73 4.58 -2.94
CA LYS A 36 12.86 4.60 -2.01
C LYS A 36 12.84 5.85 -1.13
N THR A 37 12.65 7.02 -1.73
CA THR A 37 12.57 8.30 -0.98
C THR A 37 11.41 8.30 0.01
N ARG A 38 10.23 7.82 -0.41
CA ARG A 38 9.06 7.72 0.47
C ARG A 38 9.30 6.80 1.66
N GLN A 39 9.83 5.61 1.40
CA GLN A 39 10.19 4.64 2.43
C GLN A 39 11.26 5.22 3.38
N GLU A 40 12.28 5.91 2.87
CA GLU A 40 13.31 6.55 3.69
C GLU A 40 12.73 7.64 4.59
N ASN A 41 11.85 8.50 4.07
CA ASN A 41 11.19 9.54 4.86
C ASN A 41 10.35 8.94 5.99
N THR A 42 9.53 7.92 5.68
CA THR A 42 8.73 7.21 6.68
C THR A 42 9.61 6.49 7.69
N TRP A 43 10.67 5.82 7.25
CA TRP A 43 11.59 5.11 8.13
C TRP A 43 12.35 6.04 9.07
N ASN A 44 12.80 7.19 8.57
CA ASN A 44 13.47 8.20 9.38
C ASN A 44 12.54 8.76 10.46
N MET A 45 11.27 9.02 10.12
CA MET A 45 10.26 9.44 11.10
C MET A 45 10.06 8.39 12.20
N LEU A 46 9.90 7.11 11.82
CA LEU A 46 9.74 6.00 12.76
C LEU A 46 10.94 5.88 13.71
N LYS A 47 12.16 5.90 13.18
CA LYS A 47 13.39 5.81 13.97
C LYS A 47 13.57 6.98 14.93
N GLN A 48 13.28 8.21 14.50
CA GLN A 48 13.37 9.39 15.37
C GLN A 48 12.41 9.30 16.56
N LYS A 49 11.25 8.67 16.37
CA LYS A 49 10.26 8.44 17.43
C LYS A 49 10.47 7.14 18.22
N GLY A 50 11.47 6.33 17.84
CA GLY A 50 11.83 5.10 18.53
C GLY A 50 10.92 3.90 18.21
N TYR A 51 10.30 3.87 17.04
CA TYR A 51 9.53 2.72 16.55
C TYR A 51 10.43 1.76 15.77
N ASP A 52 10.20 0.45 15.95
CA ASP A 52 10.91 -0.61 15.24
C ASP A 52 10.30 -0.89 13.85
N CYS A 53 9.01 -0.56 13.66
CA CYS A 53 8.33 -0.66 12.38
C CYS A 53 7.10 0.24 12.29
N GLY A 54 6.63 0.45 11.05
CA GLY A 54 5.35 1.08 10.75
C GLY A 54 4.50 0.19 9.86
N ILE A 55 3.21 0.12 10.14
CA ILE A 55 2.23 -0.73 9.47
C ILE A 55 1.19 0.15 8.78
N VAL A 56 1.03 -0.04 7.47
CA VAL A 56 -0.01 0.60 6.66
C VAL A 56 -1.03 -0.43 6.18
N TYR A 57 -2.24 0.01 5.93
CA TYR A 57 -3.34 -0.78 5.40
C TYR A 57 -4.03 -0.02 4.27
N SER A 58 -4.55 -0.76 3.28
CA SER A 58 -5.40 -0.20 2.25
C SER A 58 -6.44 -1.23 1.79
N ASP A 59 -7.63 -0.72 1.46
CA ASP A 59 -8.73 -1.47 0.85
C ASP A 59 -9.33 -0.65 -0.32
N GLU A 60 -10.46 -1.10 -0.86
CA GLU A 60 -11.17 -0.44 -1.94
C GLU A 60 -11.72 0.95 -1.59
N HIS A 61 -11.89 1.25 -0.30
CA HIS A 61 -12.43 2.51 0.22
C HIS A 61 -11.34 3.46 0.76
N TYR A 62 -10.19 2.92 1.15
CA TYR A 62 -9.02 3.64 1.62
C TYR A 62 -7.76 3.14 0.93
N CYS A 63 -7.52 3.63 -0.29
CA CYS A 63 -6.50 3.11 -1.21
C CYS A 63 -5.24 3.98 -1.32
N GLY A 64 -4.88 4.72 -0.28
CA GLY A 64 -3.77 5.69 -0.33
C GLY A 64 -2.42 5.17 0.20
N ASP A 65 -2.45 4.35 1.24
CA ASP A 65 -1.28 4.19 2.12
C ASP A 65 -0.30 3.13 1.67
N VAL A 66 -0.80 1.95 1.31
CA VAL A 66 0.02 0.90 0.72
C VAL A 66 0.52 1.31 -0.67
N PRO A 67 -0.29 1.93 -1.56
CA PRO A 67 0.20 2.36 -2.87
C PRO A 67 1.27 3.44 -2.78
N TYR A 68 1.19 4.33 -1.78
CA TYR A 68 2.21 5.35 -1.56
C TYR A 68 3.60 4.73 -1.35
N LEU A 69 3.73 3.71 -0.50
CA LEU A 69 5.01 3.04 -0.20
C LEU A 69 5.41 1.98 -1.22
N ALA A 70 4.43 1.22 -1.72
CA ALA A 70 4.68 -0.02 -2.45
C ALA A 70 4.34 0.05 -3.95
N GLY A 71 3.51 1.01 -4.37
CA GLY A 71 3.08 1.15 -5.76
C GLY A 71 1.97 0.19 -6.20
N ASN A 72 1.37 -0.60 -5.29
CA ASN A 72 0.24 -1.47 -5.62
C ASN A 72 -1.08 -0.69 -5.71
N ASN A 73 -1.37 -0.07 -6.85
CA ASN A 73 -2.62 0.70 -7.02
C ASN A 73 -3.87 -0.16 -7.33
N ASN A 74 -3.76 -1.49 -7.37
CA ASN A 74 -4.90 -2.38 -7.60
C ASN A 74 -5.27 -3.14 -6.31
N ILE A 75 -6.14 -2.51 -5.53
CA ILE A 75 -6.58 -2.98 -4.20
C ILE A 75 -8.05 -3.48 -4.25
N ILE A 76 -8.64 -3.57 -5.45
CA ILE A 76 -10.03 -4.03 -5.63
C ILE A 76 -10.14 -5.55 -5.46
N VAL A 77 -9.05 -6.28 -5.70
CA VAL A 77 -9.04 -7.74 -5.66
C VAL A 77 -9.20 -8.25 -4.22
N GLU A 78 -8.38 -7.74 -3.31
CA GLU A 78 -8.42 -7.99 -1.88
C GLU A 78 -7.74 -6.81 -1.16
N PRO A 79 -8.08 -6.57 0.12
CA PRO A 79 -7.33 -5.63 0.93
C PRO A 79 -5.87 -6.04 1.07
N ILE A 80 -5.02 -5.08 1.37
CA ILE A 80 -3.59 -5.28 1.49
C ILE A 80 -3.03 -4.45 2.64
N ALA A 81 -2.03 -4.98 3.31
CA ALA A 81 -1.25 -4.23 4.29
C ALA A 81 0.24 -4.25 3.92
N ALA A 82 1.02 -3.39 4.55
CA ALA A 82 2.47 -3.43 4.44
C ALA A 82 3.11 -3.06 5.77
N VAL A 83 4.29 -3.61 6.04
CA VAL A 83 5.13 -3.25 7.17
C VAL A 83 6.48 -2.76 6.66
N LEU A 84 6.89 -1.58 7.11
CA LEU A 84 8.21 -1.02 6.89
C LEU A 84 9.03 -1.17 8.18
N GLY A 85 10.13 -1.90 8.10
CA GLY A 85 11.08 -2.08 9.19
C GLY A 85 12.53 -1.98 8.71
N GLU A 86 13.47 -2.30 9.60
CA GLU A 86 14.92 -2.23 9.32
C GLU A 86 15.32 -3.06 8.07
N ASN A 87 14.67 -4.19 7.81
CA ASN A 87 14.93 -5.06 6.65
C ASN A 87 14.21 -4.64 5.36
N GLY A 88 13.55 -3.48 5.37
CA GLY A 88 12.82 -2.90 4.25
C GLY A 88 11.31 -3.06 4.32
N LEU A 89 10.64 -2.86 3.18
CA LEU A 89 9.19 -2.92 3.05
C LEU A 89 8.72 -4.34 2.71
N TYR A 90 7.75 -4.84 3.47
CA TYR A 90 7.11 -6.14 3.27
C TYR A 90 5.61 -5.96 3.07
N LEU A 91 5.08 -6.49 1.97
CA LEU A 91 3.65 -6.52 1.70
C LEU A 91 3.02 -7.76 2.34
N MET A 92 1.91 -7.54 3.02
CA MET A 92 1.01 -8.52 3.60
C MET A 92 -0.21 -8.62 2.68
N ALA A 93 -0.21 -9.61 1.79
CA ALA A 93 -1.22 -9.76 0.74
C ALA A 93 -1.92 -11.13 0.84
N GLY A 94 -3.20 -11.17 0.52
CA GLY A 94 -3.91 -12.41 0.22
C GLY A 94 -3.39 -13.09 -1.06
N PRO A 95 -3.79 -14.33 -1.34
CA PRO A 95 -3.29 -15.10 -2.48
C PRO A 95 -3.48 -14.38 -3.82
N GLU A 96 -4.64 -13.77 -4.02
CA GLU A 96 -5.02 -13.08 -5.25
C GLU A 96 -4.34 -11.71 -5.34
N SER A 97 -4.36 -10.93 -4.27
CA SER A 97 -3.65 -9.63 -4.21
C SER A 97 -2.13 -9.79 -4.32
N ALA A 98 -1.55 -10.92 -3.90
CA ALA A 98 -0.13 -11.20 -4.06
C ALA A 98 0.29 -11.36 -5.53
N ILE A 99 -0.56 -11.92 -6.39
CA ILE A 99 -0.30 -12.04 -7.84
C ILE A 99 -0.19 -10.65 -8.46
N VAL A 100 -1.14 -9.77 -8.12
CA VAL A 100 -1.16 -8.38 -8.58
C VAL A 100 0.03 -7.60 -8.04
N ALA A 101 0.34 -7.75 -6.75
CA ALA A 101 1.48 -7.09 -6.12
C ALA A 101 2.81 -7.45 -6.80
N ARG A 102 2.99 -8.72 -7.21
CA ARG A 102 4.21 -9.17 -7.93
C ARG A 102 4.42 -8.47 -9.27
N GLN A 103 3.35 -7.97 -9.88
CA GLN A 103 3.40 -7.25 -11.15
C GLN A 103 3.66 -5.75 -10.93
N LEU A 104 3.07 -5.16 -9.89
CA LEU A 104 3.03 -3.70 -9.70
C LEU A 104 4.13 -3.16 -8.76
N CYS A 105 4.56 -3.97 -7.80
CA CYS A 105 5.48 -3.58 -6.73
C CYS A 105 6.99 -3.81 -6.97
N PRO A 106 7.50 -4.46 -8.04
CA PRO A 106 8.95 -4.60 -8.20
C PRO A 106 9.73 -3.29 -8.12
N ARG A 107 9.14 -2.18 -8.56
CA ARG A 107 9.75 -0.83 -8.50
C ARG A 107 9.96 -0.32 -7.08
N SER A 108 9.13 -0.72 -6.12
CA SER A 108 9.27 -0.28 -4.73
C SER A 108 10.23 -1.14 -3.92
N GLY A 109 10.71 -2.26 -4.48
CA GLY A 109 11.54 -3.23 -3.76
C GLY A 109 10.78 -4.00 -2.67
N ALA A 110 9.44 -3.88 -2.61
CA ALA A 110 8.64 -4.53 -1.59
C ALA A 110 8.75 -6.06 -1.67
N LYS A 111 9.01 -6.70 -0.53
CA LYS A 111 9.00 -8.16 -0.40
C LYS A 111 7.58 -8.64 -0.14
N ILE A 112 7.06 -9.52 -0.98
CA ILE A 112 5.67 -9.98 -0.87
C ILE A 112 5.59 -11.23 0.01
N ARG A 113 4.72 -11.19 1.01
CA ARG A 113 4.38 -12.33 1.88
C ARG A 113 2.88 -12.58 1.79
N VAL A 114 2.55 -13.85 1.55
CA VAL A 114 1.16 -14.28 1.38
C VAL A 114 0.61 -14.69 2.75
N MET A 115 -0.55 -14.14 3.11
CA MET A 115 -1.28 -14.41 4.34
C MET A 115 -2.79 -14.39 4.11
N ASP A 116 -3.56 -14.97 5.02
CA ASP A 116 -5.02 -14.97 4.93
C ASP A 116 -5.62 -13.68 5.54
N ILE A 117 -5.50 -12.57 4.81
CA ILE A 117 -5.89 -11.24 5.29
C ILE A 117 -7.40 -11.11 5.55
N LEU A 118 -8.23 -11.86 4.82
CA LEU A 118 -9.69 -11.79 4.92
C LEU A 118 -10.26 -12.49 6.17
N ASN A 119 -9.55 -13.47 6.71
CA ASN A 119 -10.00 -14.24 7.87
C ASN A 119 -9.31 -13.85 9.19
N LEU A 120 -8.55 -12.75 9.23
CA LEU A 120 -7.91 -12.25 10.45
C LEU A 120 -8.94 -11.93 11.55
N GLY A 121 -8.67 -12.35 12.78
CA GLY A 121 -9.56 -12.13 13.94
C GLY A 121 -10.83 -12.98 13.93
N THR A 122 -11.02 -13.84 12.93
CA THR A 122 -12.17 -14.77 12.87
C THR A 122 -11.90 -16.13 13.50
N GLY A 123 -10.63 -16.42 13.83
CA GLY A 123 -10.15 -17.75 14.23
C GLY A 123 -10.12 -18.79 13.11
N ARG A 124 -10.38 -18.37 11.85
CA ARG A 124 -10.41 -19.24 10.66
C ARG A 124 -9.26 -19.02 9.68
N ALA A 125 -8.30 -18.14 10.01
CA ALA A 125 -7.16 -17.88 9.16
C ALA A 125 -6.38 -19.16 8.82
N ASP A 126 -5.97 -19.30 7.55
CA ASP A 126 -5.18 -20.45 7.10
C ASP A 126 -3.81 -20.50 7.80
N LYS A 127 -3.61 -21.56 8.59
CA LYS A 127 -2.40 -21.80 9.38
C LYS A 127 -1.17 -22.20 8.55
N ASN A 128 -1.36 -22.52 7.26
CA ASN A 128 -0.26 -22.83 6.35
C ASN A 128 0.34 -21.57 5.70
N LEU A 129 -0.32 -20.42 5.85
CA LEU A 129 0.17 -19.13 5.37
C LEU A 129 0.89 -18.36 6.47
N ASN A 130 1.51 -17.25 6.09
CA ASN A 130 2.19 -16.38 7.06
C ASN A 130 1.17 -15.72 7.99
N THR A 131 1.59 -15.40 9.21
CA THR A 131 0.80 -14.58 10.12
C THR A 131 1.25 -13.11 10.04
N PRO A 132 0.41 -12.14 10.45
CA PRO A 132 0.85 -10.75 10.51
C PRO A 132 2.12 -10.57 11.36
N ALA A 133 2.19 -11.22 12.52
CA ALA A 133 3.34 -11.13 13.41
C ALA A 133 4.61 -11.70 12.78
N SER A 134 4.55 -12.84 12.08
CA SER A 134 5.74 -13.41 11.45
C SER A 134 6.33 -12.48 10.39
N ILE A 135 5.48 -11.78 9.63
CA ILE A 135 5.90 -10.81 8.62
C ILE A 135 6.47 -9.54 9.26
N VAL A 136 5.85 -9.05 10.34
CA VAL A 136 6.37 -7.93 11.12
C VAL A 136 7.75 -8.23 11.70
N VAL A 137 7.92 -9.40 12.33
CA VAL A 137 9.21 -9.84 12.88
C VAL A 137 10.26 -9.95 11.78
N GLU A 138 9.89 -10.47 10.60
CA GLU A 138 10.80 -10.55 9.46
C GLU A 138 11.24 -9.15 8.98
N ALA A 139 10.31 -8.20 8.88
CA ALA A 139 10.59 -6.83 8.48
C ALA A 139 11.47 -6.08 9.50
N CYS A 140 11.30 -6.36 10.78
CA CYS A 140 12.12 -5.80 11.85
C CYS A 140 13.48 -6.51 12.01
N GLY A 141 13.58 -7.78 11.59
CA GLY A 141 14.71 -8.66 11.89
C GLY A 141 14.77 -9.16 13.33
N LYS A 142 13.81 -8.76 14.16
CA LYS A 142 13.65 -9.08 15.58
C LYS A 142 12.19 -8.88 15.98
N GLU A 143 11.80 -9.38 17.14
CA GLU A 143 10.51 -9.00 17.73
C GLU A 143 10.52 -7.49 18.05
N PRO A 144 9.57 -6.71 17.52
CA PRO A 144 9.52 -5.26 17.78
C PRO A 144 9.10 -4.99 19.21
N GLN A 145 9.71 -3.98 19.85
CA GLN A 145 9.22 -3.44 21.11
C GLN A 145 8.13 -2.40 20.85
N LYS A 146 8.24 -1.64 19.76
CA LYS A 146 7.27 -0.62 19.36
C LYS A 146 6.94 -0.70 17.88
N ALA A 147 5.67 -0.88 17.56
CA ALA A 147 5.12 -0.81 16.22
C ALA A 147 4.17 0.39 16.10
N ALA A 148 4.21 1.06 14.95
CA ALA A 148 3.32 2.18 14.66
C ALA A 148 2.25 1.75 13.64
N ILE A 149 0.98 2.07 13.90
CA ILE A 149 -0.07 2.07 12.89
C ILE A 149 0.00 3.42 12.16
N LEU A 150 0.27 3.37 10.86
CA LEU A 150 0.44 4.56 10.01
C LEU A 150 -0.83 4.89 9.22
N SER A 151 -1.76 3.95 9.10
CA SER A 151 -3.06 4.21 8.49
C SER A 151 -4.07 4.66 9.53
N SER A 152 -4.98 5.55 9.15
CA SER A 152 -6.00 6.04 10.09
C SER A 152 -6.77 4.89 10.73
N LYS A 153 -6.93 4.94 12.06
CA LYS A 153 -7.72 3.97 12.84
C LYS A 153 -9.17 3.83 12.39
N VAL A 154 -9.69 4.79 11.62
CA VAL A 154 -11.03 4.71 11.01
C VAL A 154 -11.11 3.58 9.97
N PHE A 155 -10.00 3.29 9.29
CA PHE A 155 -9.92 2.30 8.22
C PHE A 155 -9.09 1.07 8.61
N PHE A 156 -8.24 1.18 9.64
CA PHE A 156 -7.40 0.05 10.05
C PHE A 156 -8.25 -1.13 10.57
N PRO A 157 -8.11 -2.35 10.03
CA PRO A 157 -8.96 -3.47 10.41
C PRO A 157 -8.73 -3.91 11.85
N VAL A 158 -9.81 -4.03 12.61
CA VAL A 158 -9.77 -4.55 13.98
C VAL A 158 -9.18 -5.96 14.03
N GLY A 159 -9.51 -6.82 13.07
CA GLY A 159 -8.98 -8.19 13.01
C GLY A 159 -7.45 -8.21 12.86
N LEU A 160 -6.88 -7.33 12.04
CA LEU A 160 -5.41 -7.21 11.91
C LEU A 160 -4.77 -6.71 13.21
N TYR A 161 -5.38 -5.71 13.86
CA TYR A 161 -4.90 -5.21 15.15
C TYR A 161 -4.94 -6.29 16.25
N GLN A 162 -6.03 -7.06 16.33
CA GLN A 162 -6.21 -8.15 17.30
C GLN A 162 -5.14 -9.22 17.11
N GLU A 163 -4.96 -9.72 15.89
CA GLU A 163 -3.95 -10.74 15.59
C GLU A 163 -2.54 -10.26 15.93
N LEU A 164 -2.20 -9.00 15.62
CA LEU A 164 -0.91 -8.42 16.01
C LEU A 164 -0.77 -8.35 17.54
N SER A 165 -1.79 -7.89 18.25
CA SER A 165 -1.76 -7.74 19.71
C SER A 165 -1.67 -9.08 20.44
N GLU A 166 -2.35 -10.10 19.92
CA GLU A 166 -2.34 -11.45 20.51
C GLU A 166 -1.02 -12.19 20.24
N GLN A 167 -0.47 -12.04 19.04
CA GLN A 167 0.75 -12.73 18.61
C GLN A 167 2.03 -12.00 19.04
N LEU A 168 1.96 -10.70 19.31
CA LEU A 168 3.07 -9.86 19.79
C LEU A 168 2.69 -9.16 21.11
N PRO A 169 2.44 -9.91 22.21
CA PRO A 169 1.88 -9.36 23.45
C PRO A 169 2.82 -8.40 24.19
N GLN A 170 4.10 -8.35 23.84
CA GLN A 170 5.09 -7.44 24.43
C GLN A 170 5.37 -6.20 23.57
N THR A 171 4.75 -6.10 22.39
CA THR A 171 4.91 -4.97 21.48
C THR A 171 3.88 -3.89 21.80
N SER A 172 4.34 -2.66 22.03
CA SER A 172 3.45 -1.49 22.05
C SER A 172 3.02 -1.17 20.61
N ILE A 173 1.72 -1.05 20.37
CA ILE A 173 1.16 -0.70 19.06
C ILE A 173 0.48 0.66 19.21
N ASP A 174 1.09 1.70 18.63
CA ASP A 174 0.64 3.09 18.79
C ASP A 174 0.17 3.68 17.45
N ASP A 175 -0.70 4.70 17.48
CA ASP A 175 -1.20 5.40 16.29
C ASP A 175 -0.30 6.59 15.93
N LEU A 176 0.30 6.55 14.74
CA LEU A 176 1.12 7.62 14.14
C LEU A 176 0.57 8.04 12.76
N SER A 177 -0.74 7.88 12.56
CA SER A 177 -1.37 8.09 11.26
C SER A 177 -1.32 9.55 10.79
N GLU A 178 -1.34 10.52 11.72
CA GLU A 178 -1.22 11.95 11.40
C GLU A 178 0.19 12.29 10.92
N GLU A 179 1.24 11.78 11.57
CA GLU A 179 2.62 12.02 11.14
C GLU A 179 2.92 11.38 9.79
N TYR A 180 2.36 10.20 9.53
CA TYR A 180 2.44 9.60 8.20
C TYR A 180 1.66 10.39 7.15
N TYR A 181 0.50 10.95 7.52
CA TYR A 181 -0.26 11.83 6.65
C TYR A 181 0.53 13.07 6.24
N GLU A 182 1.22 13.73 7.18
CA GLU A 182 2.08 14.89 6.90
C GLU A 182 3.19 14.57 5.88
N ILE A 183 3.80 13.38 5.97
CA ILE A 183 4.80 12.93 5.00
C ILE A 183 4.19 12.81 3.59
N LYS A 184 3.02 12.17 3.47
CA LYS A 184 2.32 12.01 2.18
C LYS A 184 1.76 13.30 1.63
N TYR A 185 1.44 14.28 2.48
CA TYR A 185 0.86 15.55 2.08
C TYR A 185 1.86 16.38 1.27
N ASN A 186 3.14 16.28 1.61
CA ASN A 186 4.23 16.92 0.87
C ASN A 186 4.49 16.19 -0.45
N LYS A 187 3.85 16.64 -1.53
CA LYS A 187 3.95 16.04 -2.87
C LYS A 187 5.31 16.28 -3.51
N SER A 188 5.85 15.25 -4.13
CA SER A 188 7.02 15.39 -5.00
C SER A 188 6.64 16.02 -6.34
N LYS A 189 7.62 16.50 -7.11
CA LYS A 189 7.39 17.01 -8.47
C LYS A 189 6.83 15.94 -9.42
N LEU A 190 7.01 14.66 -9.10
CA LEU A 190 6.50 13.55 -9.90
C LEU A 190 5.03 13.22 -9.58
N GLU A 191 4.49 13.79 -8.51
CA GLU A 191 3.09 13.63 -8.07
C GLU A 191 2.19 14.82 -8.46
N LEU A 192 2.77 15.89 -9.02
CA LEU A 192 2.10 17.13 -9.41
C LEU A 192 2.05 17.26 -10.94
#